data_AF-A0A226C394-F1
#
_entry.id   AF-A0A226C394-F1
#
_cell.length_a   1.000
_cell.length_b   1.000
_cell.length_c   1.000
_cell.angle_alpha   90.00
_cell.angle_beta   90.00
_cell.angle_gamma   90.00
#
_symmetry.space_group_name_H-M   'P 1'
#
loop_
_entity.id
_entity.type
_entity.pdbx_description
1 polymer ?
#
loop_
_entity_poly.entity_id
_entity_poly.type
_entity_poly.pdbx_seq_one_letter_code
_entity_poly.pdbx_strand_id
1 'polypeptide(L)'
;MTNTQSFQEQPNHDKVDYTFLHRYEVQRLIDKITDDDSTSKEGLENIMEHLNKLEKHVFPVVADRLRNAASKEASLLGQILMMMEDSSKLGDKLLNMLFDPKIPDRNKNYILKVMDFHGLKPEVFSYNDIFNNPDRAIRDARKSLYKQLKNNTEIIPQVLTELTELSVATQDAMFEDAVYENDVLLVPFLKAVALSDDASLAPKAVSTLGELKYPESKEALQELLAEPDRQFLKENIERQINRLTLRGVENKQQKTENVLDKLGEVYQGAVSQIDGFGNRLVFFARRWEGKGLLVANYLINTSGGIRDCWGHFKITTKMYNDLLKEFRSDNTLVTVDTDYARSIFCDALYITNASKKSKPPEFGFWRQCMPDEWLKEEGYTPKIDEDVLQRVLHEKGLDKELEKLAEYYDFQNWFLHHPYVYELMSKVTHIPKDGEGYIVPIATQEEVENIHNKLIEHLIIPNLDFYKRNLLLTADFYKKRGLSKRYRTVVYALLKIGDGDISSVRKHPLFRAMIKRSLDKATTNLREGLDLREDPEEFDF
;
A
#
# COMPACT_ATOMS: atom_id res chain seq x y z
N MET A 1 -53.04 37.10 22.01
CA MET A 1 -53.95 36.04 22.50
C MET A 1 -54.93 35.71 21.39
N THR A 2 -54.67 34.62 20.68
CA THR A 2 -55.63 33.97 19.76
C THR A 2 -55.13 32.55 19.49
N ASN A 3 -55.62 31.61 20.31
CA ASN A 3 -55.89 30.24 19.86
C ASN A 3 -57.00 30.34 18.79
N THR A 4 -57.13 29.48 17.77
CA THR A 4 -57.26 28.02 17.87
C THR A 4 -57.29 27.42 16.45
N GLN A 5 -57.04 26.09 16.39
CA GLN A 5 -57.50 25.09 15.41
C GLN A 5 -56.54 24.64 14.29
N SER A 6 -55.78 23.59 14.66
CA SER A 6 -55.69 22.29 14.00
C SER A 6 -56.17 22.18 12.55
N PHE A 7 -55.23 22.03 11.63
CA PHE A 7 -55.43 21.17 10.45
C PHE A 7 -54.88 19.78 10.79
N GLN A 8 -55.79 18.84 11.03
CA GLN A 8 -55.52 17.42 10.89
C GLN A 8 -55.26 17.18 9.39
N GLU A 9 -54.03 16.79 9.04
CA GLU A 9 -53.79 16.16 7.74
C GLU A 9 -54.55 14.83 7.72
N GLN A 10 -55.61 14.80 6.91
CA GLN A 10 -56.30 13.56 6.55
C GLN A 10 -55.32 12.64 5.79
N PRO A 11 -55.41 11.31 5.97
CA PRO A 11 -54.59 10.37 5.24
C PRO A 11 -54.93 10.47 3.75
N ASN A 12 -53.92 10.78 2.94
CA ASN A 12 -54.00 10.80 1.49
C ASN A 12 -54.15 9.35 0.96
N HIS A 13 -55.37 8.82 1.02
CA HIS A 13 -55.80 7.60 0.38
C HIS A 13 -55.93 7.85 -1.13
N ASP A 14 -54.81 7.82 -1.87
CA ASP A 14 -54.81 7.61 -3.34
C ASP A 14 -53.41 7.43 -3.95
N LYS A 15 -52.48 6.78 -3.22
CA LYS A 15 -51.31 6.16 -3.85
C LYS A 15 -51.45 4.66 -3.76
N VAL A 16 -51.70 4.02 -4.91
CA VAL A 16 -51.64 2.55 -5.03
C VAL A 16 -50.27 2.09 -4.53
N ASP A 17 -50.26 1.23 -3.51
CA ASP A 17 -49.02 0.68 -2.96
C ASP A 17 -48.47 -0.39 -3.92
N TYR A 18 -47.54 0.04 -4.78
CA TYR A 18 -46.84 -0.83 -5.72
C TYR A 18 -45.72 -1.67 -5.07
N THR A 19 -45.53 -1.59 -3.75
CA THR A 19 -44.47 -2.33 -3.05
C THR A 19 -44.55 -3.83 -3.29
N PHE A 20 -45.77 -4.39 -3.33
CA PHE A 20 -45.96 -5.81 -3.62
C PHE A 20 -45.54 -6.16 -5.05
N LEU A 21 -45.93 -5.34 -6.03
CA LEU A 21 -45.58 -5.53 -7.44
C LEU A 21 -44.07 -5.47 -7.64
N HIS A 22 -43.39 -4.47 -7.06
CA HIS A 22 -41.95 -4.31 -7.16
C HIS A 22 -41.20 -5.45 -6.47
N ARG A 23 -41.66 -5.92 -5.29
CA ARG A 23 -41.04 -7.09 -4.63
C ARG A 23 -41.21 -8.38 -5.44
N TYR A 24 -42.38 -8.58 -6.04
CA TYR A 24 -42.63 -9.71 -6.93
C TYR A 24 -41.75 -9.65 -8.18
N GLU A 25 -41.56 -8.46 -8.75
CA GLU A 25 -40.69 -8.26 -9.90
C GLU A 25 -39.22 -8.53 -9.56
N VAL A 26 -38.72 -8.05 -8.41
CA VAL A 26 -37.38 -8.39 -7.90
C VAL A 26 -37.24 -9.89 -7.74
N GLN A 27 -38.22 -10.56 -7.10
CA GLN A 27 -38.21 -12.01 -6.92
C GLN A 27 -38.09 -12.74 -8.27
N ARG A 28 -38.90 -12.37 -9.26
CA ARG A 28 -38.87 -12.93 -10.61
C ARG A 28 -37.52 -12.74 -11.30
N LEU A 29 -36.91 -11.56 -11.14
CA LEU A 29 -35.59 -11.27 -11.71
C LEU A 29 -34.49 -12.12 -11.07
N ILE A 30 -34.53 -12.29 -9.74
CA ILE A 30 -33.58 -13.15 -9.03
C ILE A 30 -33.78 -14.62 -9.45
N ASP A 31 -35.02 -15.11 -9.50
CA ASP A 31 -35.32 -16.49 -9.92
C ASP A 31 -34.78 -16.76 -11.33
N LYS A 32 -34.94 -15.80 -12.25
CA LYS A 32 -34.39 -15.88 -13.61
C LYS A 32 -32.87 -16.05 -13.62
N ILE A 33 -32.14 -15.39 -12.72
CA ILE A 33 -30.67 -15.54 -12.63
C ILE A 33 -30.28 -16.85 -11.91
N THR A 34 -31.10 -17.30 -10.97
CA THR A 34 -30.77 -18.47 -10.13
C THR A 34 -31.01 -19.79 -10.87
N ASP A 35 -32.03 -19.82 -11.75
CA ASP A 35 -32.45 -21.01 -12.52
C ASP A 35 -31.71 -21.19 -13.85
N ASP A 36 -31.16 -20.13 -14.43
CA ASP A 36 -30.52 -20.16 -15.76
C ASP A 36 -28.99 -20.24 -15.66
N ASP A 37 -28.47 -21.48 -15.71
CA ASP A 37 -27.04 -21.81 -15.78
C ASP A 37 -26.33 -21.24 -17.02
N SER A 38 -27.08 -20.68 -17.98
CA SER A 38 -26.59 -20.19 -19.26
C SER A 38 -26.79 -18.69 -19.49
N THR A 39 -27.15 -17.93 -18.44
CA THR A 39 -27.37 -16.48 -18.57
C THR A 39 -26.12 -15.80 -19.12
N SER A 40 -26.19 -15.32 -20.37
CA SER A 40 -25.08 -14.60 -21.01
C SER A 40 -24.69 -13.38 -20.18
N LYS A 41 -23.42 -12.96 -20.26
CA LYS A 41 -22.90 -11.79 -19.53
C LYS A 41 -23.75 -10.52 -19.77
N GLU A 42 -24.22 -10.35 -21.01
CA GLU A 42 -25.12 -9.26 -21.42
C GLU A 42 -26.54 -9.39 -20.81
N GLY A 43 -27.02 -10.62 -20.58
CA GLY A 43 -28.27 -10.89 -19.87
C GLY A 43 -28.20 -10.55 -18.38
N LEU A 44 -27.05 -10.82 -17.74
CA LEU A 44 -26.79 -10.44 -16.35
C LEU A 44 -26.74 -8.91 -16.19
N GLU A 45 -26.00 -8.21 -17.04
CA GLU A 45 -25.90 -6.74 -17.00
C GLU A 45 -27.27 -6.06 -17.13
N ASN A 46 -28.14 -6.54 -18.03
CA ASN A 46 -29.51 -6.03 -18.17
C ASN A 46 -30.40 -6.29 -16.95
N ILE A 47 -30.28 -7.47 -16.33
CA ILE A 47 -31.05 -7.79 -15.12
C ILE A 47 -30.56 -6.93 -13.95
N MET A 48 -29.25 -6.69 -13.84
CA MET A 48 -28.66 -5.82 -12.82
C MET A 48 -29.11 -4.36 -12.99
N GLU A 49 -29.16 -3.83 -14.22
CA GLU A 49 -29.69 -2.49 -14.47
C GLU A 49 -31.16 -2.36 -14.03
N HIS A 50 -31.97 -3.41 -14.24
CA HIS A 50 -33.35 -3.44 -13.74
C HIS A 50 -33.45 -3.53 -12.22
N LEU A 51 -32.59 -4.33 -11.58
CA LEU A 51 -32.53 -4.40 -10.11
C LEU A 51 -32.13 -3.04 -9.50
N ASN A 52 -31.19 -2.32 -10.11
CA ASN A 52 -30.81 -0.97 -9.67
C ASN A 52 -31.99 0.02 -9.78
N LYS A 53 -32.85 -0.09 -10.80
CA LYS A 53 -34.08 0.73 -10.88
C LYS A 53 -35.09 0.42 -9.76
N LEU A 54 -35.02 -0.77 -9.15
CA LEU A 54 -35.89 -1.24 -8.07
C LEU A 54 -35.21 -1.20 -6.69
N GLU A 55 -34.06 -0.53 -6.56
CA GLU A 55 -33.11 -0.58 -5.43
C GLU A 55 -33.74 -0.69 -4.03
N LYS A 56 -34.75 0.15 -3.74
CA LYS A 56 -35.45 0.19 -2.43
C LYS A 56 -36.13 -1.12 -2.04
N HIS A 57 -36.45 -1.96 -3.02
CA HIS A 57 -37.14 -3.24 -2.86
C HIS A 57 -36.21 -4.45 -3.02
N VAL A 58 -34.99 -4.26 -3.53
CA VAL A 58 -34.01 -5.34 -3.73
C VAL A 58 -33.54 -5.89 -2.40
N PHE A 59 -33.05 -5.05 -1.50
CA PHE A 59 -32.49 -5.50 -0.23
C PHE A 59 -33.47 -6.36 0.60
N PRO A 60 -34.74 -5.96 0.84
CA PRO A 60 -35.67 -6.78 1.62
C PRO A 60 -35.87 -8.19 1.06
N VAL A 61 -35.95 -8.33 -0.27
CA VAL A 61 -36.14 -9.62 -0.94
C VAL A 61 -34.86 -10.47 -0.86
N VAL A 62 -33.71 -9.86 -1.16
CA VAL A 62 -32.42 -10.54 -1.08
C VAL A 62 -32.09 -10.97 0.35
N ALA A 63 -32.32 -10.10 1.33
CA ALA A 63 -32.07 -10.39 2.74
C ALA A 63 -32.93 -11.55 3.26
N ASP A 64 -34.20 -11.60 2.87
CA ASP A 64 -35.11 -12.68 3.27
C ASP A 64 -34.68 -14.02 2.68
N ARG A 65 -34.35 -14.06 1.39
CA ARG A 65 -33.82 -15.28 0.74
C ARG A 65 -32.47 -15.71 1.32
N LEU A 66 -31.56 -14.76 1.54
CA LEU A 66 -30.21 -15.04 2.03
C LEU A 66 -30.21 -15.70 3.41
N ARG A 67 -31.26 -15.52 4.23
CA ARG A 67 -31.40 -16.22 5.52
C ARG A 67 -31.35 -17.74 5.38
N ASN A 68 -31.90 -18.30 4.30
CA ASN A 68 -32.04 -19.75 4.11
C ASN A 68 -31.40 -20.28 2.81
N ALA A 69 -30.87 -19.40 1.97
CA ALA A 69 -30.30 -19.74 0.66
C ALA A 69 -29.25 -20.86 0.72
N ALA A 70 -29.26 -21.73 -0.29
CA ALA A 70 -28.21 -22.71 -0.54
C ALA A 70 -26.90 -22.04 -1.02
N SER A 71 -25.77 -22.75 -1.04
CA SER A 71 -24.45 -22.15 -1.31
C SER A 71 -24.38 -21.36 -2.63
N LYS A 72 -24.91 -21.92 -3.72
CA LYS A 72 -24.91 -21.28 -5.05
C LYS A 72 -25.77 -20.01 -5.07
N GLU A 73 -26.96 -20.09 -4.49
CA GLU A 73 -27.89 -18.97 -4.38
C GLU A 73 -27.35 -17.87 -3.46
N ALA A 74 -26.81 -18.23 -2.28
CA ALA A 74 -26.23 -17.27 -1.34
C ALA A 74 -25.06 -16.49 -1.94
N SER A 75 -24.21 -17.14 -2.75
CA SER A 75 -23.13 -16.49 -3.49
C SER A 75 -23.66 -15.46 -4.48
N LEU A 76 -24.69 -15.82 -5.27
CA LEU A 76 -25.33 -14.93 -6.24
C LEU A 76 -26.00 -13.74 -5.55
N LEU A 77 -26.76 -14.00 -4.48
CA LEU A 77 -27.41 -12.96 -3.68
C LEU A 77 -26.38 -11.98 -3.08
N GLY A 78 -25.24 -12.48 -2.63
CA GLY A 78 -24.12 -11.63 -2.19
C GLY A 78 -23.58 -10.74 -3.29
N GLN A 79 -23.39 -11.27 -4.51
CA GLN A 79 -22.96 -10.47 -5.67
C GLN A 79 -23.97 -9.37 -6.03
N ILE A 80 -25.27 -9.67 -5.98
CA ILE A 80 -26.32 -8.67 -6.21
C ILE A 80 -26.19 -7.52 -5.20
N LEU A 81 -25.96 -7.84 -3.91
CA LEU A 81 -25.78 -6.81 -2.88
C LEU A 81 -24.49 -5.98 -3.05
N MET A 82 -23.40 -6.59 -3.53
CA MET A 82 -22.16 -5.86 -3.84
C MET A 82 -22.36 -4.85 -4.96
N MET A 83 -23.20 -5.15 -5.94
CA MET A 83 -23.45 -4.28 -7.09
C MET A 83 -24.50 -3.17 -6.86
N MET A 84 -25.10 -3.10 -5.67
CA MET A 84 -26.02 -2.02 -5.30
C MET A 84 -25.26 -0.71 -5.02
N GLU A 85 -25.79 0.42 -5.48
CA GLU A 85 -25.12 1.73 -5.39
C GLU A 85 -25.25 2.39 -4.00
N ASP A 86 -26.39 2.26 -3.31
CA ASP A 86 -26.62 2.91 -1.99
C ASP A 86 -26.19 2.04 -0.80
N SER A 87 -24.88 1.96 -0.59
CA SER A 87 -24.25 1.23 0.53
C SER A 87 -24.58 1.78 1.91
N SER A 88 -24.90 3.09 2.01
CA SER A 88 -25.14 3.77 3.28
C SER A 88 -26.34 3.23 4.08
N LYS A 89 -27.28 2.54 3.40
CA LYS A 89 -28.49 1.96 4.01
C LYS A 89 -28.40 0.46 4.28
N LEU A 90 -27.28 -0.16 3.90
CA LEU A 90 -27.06 -1.60 4.06
C LEU A 90 -26.45 -1.93 5.42
N GLY A 91 -25.60 -1.05 5.97
CA GLY A 91 -24.81 -1.26 7.20
C GLY A 91 -25.61 -1.89 8.34
N ASP A 92 -26.55 -1.16 8.94
CA ASP A 92 -27.32 -1.63 10.10
C ASP A 92 -28.11 -2.91 9.81
N LYS A 93 -28.60 -3.08 8.58
CA LYS A 93 -29.44 -4.22 8.22
C LYS A 93 -28.61 -5.49 8.03
N LEU A 94 -27.46 -5.38 7.36
CA LEU A 94 -26.50 -6.47 7.23
C LEU A 94 -25.92 -6.83 8.60
N LEU A 95 -25.66 -5.84 9.44
CA LEU A 95 -25.19 -6.06 10.80
C LEU A 95 -26.20 -6.84 11.64
N ASN A 96 -27.47 -6.45 11.62
CA ASN A 96 -28.53 -7.19 12.30
C ASN A 96 -28.66 -8.64 11.79
N MET A 97 -28.37 -8.88 10.51
CA MET A 97 -28.35 -10.25 9.96
C MET A 97 -27.14 -11.05 10.46
N LEU A 98 -25.97 -10.44 10.61
CA LEU A 98 -24.79 -11.12 11.17
C LEU A 98 -25.04 -11.66 12.59
N PHE A 99 -25.73 -10.88 13.43
CA PHE A 99 -26.07 -11.28 14.80
C PHE A 99 -27.25 -12.25 14.91
N ASP A 100 -28.00 -12.48 13.82
CA ASP A 100 -29.14 -13.40 13.87
C ASP A 100 -28.64 -14.85 13.92
N PRO A 101 -28.84 -15.60 15.03
CA PRO A 101 -28.35 -16.97 15.16
C PRO A 101 -29.06 -17.93 14.18
N LYS A 102 -30.23 -17.55 13.64
CA LYS A 102 -30.96 -18.37 12.67
C LYS A 102 -30.32 -18.39 11.29
N ILE A 103 -29.46 -17.42 10.99
CA ILE A 103 -28.75 -17.38 9.71
C ILE A 103 -27.57 -18.36 9.78
N PRO A 104 -27.44 -19.29 8.82
CA PRO A 104 -26.30 -20.20 8.77
C PRO A 104 -24.97 -19.45 8.65
N ASP A 105 -23.93 -19.92 9.32
CA ASP A 105 -22.57 -19.35 9.29
C ASP A 105 -22.05 -19.17 7.86
N ARG A 106 -22.36 -20.11 6.96
CA ARG A 106 -22.02 -19.98 5.53
C ARG A 106 -22.60 -18.74 4.87
N ASN A 107 -23.81 -18.32 5.26
CA ASN A 107 -24.50 -17.17 4.70
C ASN A 107 -24.00 -15.89 5.36
N LYS A 108 -23.64 -15.94 6.66
CA LYS A 108 -22.92 -14.86 7.36
C LYS A 108 -21.58 -14.52 6.70
N ASN A 109 -20.84 -15.51 6.19
CA ASN A 109 -19.62 -15.26 5.42
C ASN A 109 -19.86 -14.44 4.14
N TYR A 110 -20.99 -14.64 3.44
CA TYR A 110 -21.31 -13.80 2.27
C TYR A 110 -21.70 -12.38 2.68
N ILE A 111 -22.40 -12.23 3.82
CA ILE A 111 -22.73 -10.92 4.39
C ILE A 111 -21.46 -10.14 4.74
N LEU A 112 -20.48 -10.77 5.41
CA LEU A 112 -19.20 -10.13 5.71
C LEU A 112 -18.48 -9.66 4.44
N LYS A 113 -18.46 -10.47 3.38
CA LYS A 113 -17.86 -10.06 2.09
C LYS A 113 -18.57 -8.85 1.48
N VAL A 114 -19.90 -8.79 1.54
CA VAL A 114 -20.67 -7.64 1.05
C VAL A 114 -20.34 -6.39 1.88
N MET A 115 -20.25 -6.53 3.20
CA MET A 115 -19.90 -5.42 4.08
C MET A 115 -18.48 -4.90 3.79
N ASP A 116 -17.51 -5.79 3.66
CA ASP A 116 -16.12 -5.46 3.32
C ASP A 116 -16.02 -4.75 1.95
N PHE A 117 -16.71 -5.26 0.92
CA PHE A 117 -16.77 -4.63 -0.41
C PHE A 117 -17.26 -3.17 -0.37
N HIS A 118 -18.21 -2.88 0.52
CA HIS A 118 -18.78 -1.54 0.69
C HIS A 118 -18.01 -0.66 1.68
N GLY A 119 -16.86 -1.12 2.18
CA GLY A 119 -16.09 -0.41 3.21
C GLY A 119 -16.81 -0.32 4.56
N LEU A 120 -17.85 -1.12 4.77
CA LEU A 120 -18.59 -1.21 6.02
C LEU A 120 -17.79 -2.11 6.97
N LYS A 121 -16.76 -1.56 7.61
CA LYS A 121 -16.02 -2.25 8.65
C LYS A 121 -16.79 -2.07 9.96
N PRO A 122 -17.43 -3.13 10.50
CA PRO A 122 -17.92 -3.02 11.85
C PRO A 122 -16.71 -2.97 12.78
N GLU A 123 -16.43 -1.78 13.30
CA GLU A 123 -15.48 -1.63 14.40
C GLU A 123 -16.05 -2.44 15.57
N VAL A 124 -15.31 -3.47 16.01
CA VAL A 124 -15.53 -4.21 17.26
C VAL A 124 -16.55 -5.38 17.25
N PHE A 125 -16.45 -6.37 16.34
CA PHE A 125 -17.08 -7.69 16.57
C PHE A 125 -16.14 -8.87 16.33
N SER A 126 -16.11 -9.80 17.29
CA SER A 126 -15.37 -11.06 17.17
C SER A 126 -16.17 -12.09 16.37
N TYR A 127 -15.47 -13.06 15.77
CA TYR A 127 -16.12 -14.26 15.21
C TYR A 127 -17.01 -14.97 16.24
N ASN A 128 -16.67 -14.86 17.53
CA ASN A 128 -17.46 -15.40 18.63
C ASN A 128 -18.82 -14.72 18.80
N ASP A 129 -18.94 -13.46 18.39
CA ASP A 129 -20.17 -12.68 18.53
C ASP A 129 -21.12 -12.92 17.35
N ILE A 130 -20.56 -13.27 16.19
CA ILE A 130 -21.28 -13.35 14.92
C ILE A 130 -21.62 -14.80 14.55
N PHE A 131 -20.71 -15.75 14.70
CA PHE A 131 -20.88 -17.11 14.18
C PHE A 131 -21.47 -18.06 15.22
N ASN A 132 -22.35 -18.94 14.77
CA ASN A 132 -22.89 -20.03 15.60
C ASN A 132 -21.80 -21.07 15.93
N ASN A 133 -20.86 -21.28 15.01
CA ASN A 133 -19.66 -22.08 15.21
C ASN A 133 -18.41 -21.31 14.72
N PRO A 134 -17.83 -20.45 15.57
CA PRO A 134 -16.69 -19.61 15.23
C PRO A 134 -15.49 -20.42 14.71
N ASP A 135 -15.13 -21.51 15.37
CA ASP A 135 -13.98 -22.36 14.98
C ASP A 135 -14.15 -22.95 13.58
N ARG A 136 -15.36 -23.40 13.24
CA ARG A 136 -15.67 -23.90 11.90
C ARG A 136 -15.61 -22.78 10.88
N ALA A 137 -16.16 -21.61 11.18
CA ALA A 137 -16.15 -20.46 10.28
C ALA A 137 -14.72 -19.99 9.96
N ILE A 138 -13.85 -19.92 10.98
CA ILE A 138 -12.42 -19.60 10.82
C ILE A 138 -11.74 -20.65 9.93
N ARG A 139 -11.97 -21.94 10.19
CA ARG A 139 -11.40 -23.03 9.39
C ARG A 139 -11.86 -22.97 7.93
N ASP A 140 -13.15 -22.73 7.69
CA ASP A 140 -13.72 -22.63 6.34
C ASP A 140 -13.16 -21.39 5.61
N ALA A 141 -12.94 -20.28 6.31
CA ALA A 141 -12.28 -19.09 5.77
C ALA A 141 -10.83 -19.36 5.35
N ARG A 142 -10.03 -20.03 6.19
CA ARG A 142 -8.64 -20.43 5.84
C ARG A 142 -8.59 -21.39 4.66
N LYS A 143 -9.50 -22.37 4.59
CA LYS A 143 -9.62 -23.27 3.42
C LYS A 143 -9.95 -22.51 2.14
N SER A 144 -10.84 -21.52 2.24
CA SER A 144 -11.15 -20.62 1.12
C SER A 144 -9.92 -19.83 0.68
N LEU A 145 -9.13 -19.31 1.62
CA LEU A 145 -7.87 -18.62 1.34
C LEU A 145 -6.87 -19.53 0.60
N TYR A 146 -6.67 -20.76 1.07
CA TYR A 146 -5.80 -21.72 0.38
C TYR A 146 -6.29 -22.04 -1.02
N LYS A 147 -7.61 -22.22 -1.21
CA LYS A 147 -8.17 -22.41 -2.54
C LYS A 147 -7.89 -21.22 -3.46
N GLN A 148 -7.92 -19.99 -2.94
CA GLN A 148 -7.57 -18.80 -3.72
C GLN A 148 -6.08 -18.77 -4.05
N LEU A 149 -5.20 -19.03 -3.09
CA LEU A 149 -3.75 -19.11 -3.31
C LEU A 149 -3.38 -20.15 -4.38
N LYS A 150 -4.05 -21.31 -4.35
CA LYS A 150 -3.90 -22.38 -5.35
C LYS A 150 -4.28 -21.92 -6.76
N ASN A 151 -5.32 -21.11 -6.89
CA ASN A 151 -5.84 -20.66 -8.17
C ASN A 151 -5.20 -19.36 -8.67
N ASN A 152 -4.63 -18.56 -7.77
CA ASN A 152 -4.09 -17.25 -8.07
C ASN A 152 -2.91 -16.90 -7.14
N THR A 153 -1.69 -17.07 -7.62
CA THR A 153 -0.48 -16.68 -6.88
C THR A 153 -0.32 -15.16 -6.77
N GLU A 154 -1.07 -14.38 -7.52
CA GLU A 154 -0.99 -12.90 -7.53
C GLU A 154 -1.47 -12.30 -6.21
N ILE A 155 -2.23 -13.05 -5.40
CA ILE A 155 -2.68 -12.60 -4.07
C ILE A 155 -1.64 -12.82 -2.97
N ILE A 156 -0.55 -13.56 -3.23
CA ILE A 156 0.47 -13.88 -2.21
C ILE A 156 0.97 -12.62 -1.48
N PRO A 157 1.34 -11.51 -2.16
CA PRO A 157 1.75 -10.27 -1.49
C PRO A 157 0.75 -9.79 -0.45
N GLN A 158 -0.54 -9.69 -0.80
CA GLN A 158 -1.59 -9.25 0.11
C GLN A 158 -1.71 -10.17 1.33
N VAL A 159 -1.69 -11.49 1.09
CA VAL A 159 -1.79 -12.48 2.17
C VAL A 159 -0.57 -12.43 3.10
N LEU A 160 0.62 -12.09 2.60
CA LEU A 160 1.81 -11.91 3.44
C LEU A 160 1.67 -10.73 4.40
N THR A 161 1.16 -9.59 3.91
CA THR A 161 0.89 -8.43 4.76
C THR A 161 -0.13 -8.78 5.84
N GLU A 162 -1.28 -9.33 5.45
CA GLU A 162 -2.34 -9.74 6.38
C GLU A 162 -1.84 -10.78 7.42
N LEU A 163 -1.00 -11.73 7.01
CA LEU A 163 -0.46 -12.77 7.90
C LEU A 163 0.28 -12.19 9.11
N THR A 164 0.97 -11.06 8.94
CA THR A 164 1.74 -10.41 10.02
C THR A 164 0.84 -9.73 11.07
N GLU A 165 -0.38 -9.39 10.71
CA GLU A 165 -1.36 -8.76 11.60
C GLU A 165 -2.18 -9.81 12.39
N LEU A 166 -2.13 -11.08 11.99
CA LEU A 166 -2.85 -12.16 12.65
C LEU A 166 -2.24 -12.53 14.00
N SER A 167 -3.09 -13.01 14.92
CA SER A 167 -2.62 -13.57 16.18
C SER A 167 -1.72 -14.80 15.97
N VAL A 168 -0.76 -15.03 16.86
CA VAL A 168 0.17 -16.17 16.78
C VAL A 168 -0.58 -17.51 16.68
N ALA A 169 -1.68 -17.67 17.43
CA ALA A 169 -2.50 -18.88 17.38
C ALA A 169 -3.16 -19.09 16.00
N THR A 170 -3.59 -18.00 15.36
CA THR A 170 -4.15 -18.04 14.00
C THR A 170 -3.08 -18.37 12.96
N GLN A 171 -1.89 -17.78 13.10
CA GLN A 171 -0.73 -18.09 12.25
C GLN A 171 -0.33 -19.57 12.36
N ASP A 172 -0.23 -20.10 13.58
CA ASP A 172 0.11 -21.52 13.82
C ASP A 172 -0.92 -22.45 13.17
N ALA A 173 -2.20 -22.16 13.38
CA ALA A 173 -3.27 -22.94 12.78
C ALA A 173 -3.29 -22.85 11.24
N MET A 174 -2.84 -21.73 10.65
CA MET A 174 -2.61 -21.64 9.20
C MET A 174 -1.54 -22.63 8.77
N PHE A 175 -0.35 -22.63 9.38
CA PHE A 175 0.72 -23.56 8.99
C PHE A 175 0.33 -25.03 9.20
N GLU A 176 -0.40 -25.36 10.28
CA GLU A 176 -0.94 -26.70 10.50
C GLU A 176 -1.93 -27.10 9.40
N ASP A 177 -2.86 -26.21 9.04
CA ASP A 177 -3.80 -26.46 7.94
C ASP A 177 -3.06 -26.62 6.60
N ALA A 178 -1.98 -25.89 6.35
CA ALA A 178 -1.16 -26.05 5.14
C ALA A 178 -0.50 -27.43 5.06
N VAL A 179 0.00 -27.96 6.19
CA VAL A 179 0.51 -29.34 6.28
C VAL A 179 -0.62 -30.35 6.03
N TYR A 180 -1.81 -30.11 6.60
CA TYR A 180 -2.96 -30.99 6.44
C TYR A 180 -3.47 -31.04 5.00
N GLU A 181 -3.58 -29.88 4.34
CA GLU A 181 -3.95 -29.78 2.92
C GLU A 181 -2.93 -30.47 2.01
N ASN A 182 -1.65 -30.48 2.42
CA ASN A 182 -0.53 -31.15 1.75
C ASN A 182 -0.56 -30.96 0.22
N ASP A 183 -0.54 -29.70 -0.22
CA ASP A 183 -0.68 -29.34 -1.63
C ASP A 183 0.57 -28.61 -2.15
N VAL A 184 1.11 -29.08 -3.27
CA VAL A 184 2.29 -28.53 -3.93
C VAL A 184 2.09 -27.06 -4.34
N LEU A 185 0.86 -26.64 -4.63
CA LEU A 185 0.54 -25.27 -5.02
C LEU A 185 0.72 -24.26 -3.87
N LEU A 186 0.89 -24.71 -2.63
CA LEU A 186 1.21 -23.86 -1.48
C LEU A 186 2.71 -23.55 -1.35
N VAL A 187 3.57 -24.25 -2.09
CA VAL A 187 5.04 -24.05 -2.02
C VAL A 187 5.46 -22.62 -2.34
N PRO A 188 4.95 -21.93 -3.39
CA PRO A 188 5.32 -20.54 -3.67
C PRO A 188 4.96 -19.58 -2.53
N PHE A 189 3.80 -19.76 -1.91
CA PHE A 189 3.38 -18.98 -0.75
C PHE A 189 4.32 -19.22 0.44
N LEU A 190 4.56 -20.47 0.82
CA LEU A 190 5.44 -20.80 1.95
C LEU A 190 6.89 -20.36 1.71
N LYS A 191 7.39 -20.46 0.47
CA LYS A 191 8.70 -19.91 0.10
C LYS A 191 8.73 -18.40 0.30
N ALA A 192 7.69 -17.68 -0.13
CA ALA A 192 7.61 -16.24 0.07
C ALA A 192 7.55 -15.85 1.56
N VAL A 193 6.84 -16.62 2.41
CA VAL A 193 6.87 -16.45 3.87
C VAL A 193 8.27 -16.71 4.43
N ALA A 194 8.96 -17.77 3.99
CA ALA A 194 10.33 -18.05 4.42
C ALA A 194 11.35 -17.00 3.95
N LEU A 195 11.01 -16.24 2.90
CA LEU A 195 11.75 -15.09 2.40
C LEU A 195 11.37 -13.78 3.08
N SER A 196 10.49 -13.76 4.09
CA SER A 196 10.27 -12.55 4.90
C SER A 196 11.36 -12.41 5.98
N ASP A 197 11.50 -11.20 6.52
CA ASP A 197 12.42 -10.92 7.64
C ASP A 197 11.79 -11.25 9.01
N ASP A 198 10.58 -11.86 9.03
CA ASP A 198 9.87 -12.21 10.26
C ASP A 198 10.49 -13.46 10.91
N ALA A 199 11.18 -13.25 12.03
CA ALA A 199 11.88 -14.29 12.78
C ALA A 199 10.94 -15.34 13.40
N SER A 200 9.63 -15.07 13.49
CA SER A 200 8.63 -16.00 14.00
C SER A 200 7.97 -16.81 12.87
N LEU A 201 7.71 -16.20 11.72
CA LEU A 201 7.01 -16.81 10.59
C LEU A 201 7.96 -17.59 9.66
N ALA A 202 9.14 -17.04 9.35
CA ALA A 202 10.05 -17.66 8.41
C ALA A 202 10.50 -19.08 8.83
N PRO A 203 10.88 -19.35 10.11
CA PRO A 203 11.19 -20.71 10.55
C PRO A 203 10.00 -21.68 10.49
N LYS A 204 8.77 -21.18 10.73
CA LYS A 204 7.54 -21.98 10.62
C LYS A 204 7.33 -22.39 9.17
N ALA A 205 7.42 -21.45 8.23
CA ALA A 205 7.32 -21.72 6.80
C ALA A 205 8.37 -22.73 6.30
N VAL A 206 9.63 -22.61 6.72
CA VAL A 206 10.69 -23.60 6.45
C VAL A 206 10.30 -24.99 6.96
N SER A 207 9.78 -25.06 8.19
CA SER A 207 9.35 -26.33 8.79
C SER A 207 8.17 -26.94 8.04
N THR A 208 7.19 -26.13 7.65
CA THR A 208 6.03 -26.54 6.83
C THR A 208 6.48 -27.06 5.46
N LEU A 209 7.41 -26.37 4.78
CA LEU A 209 8.01 -26.87 3.53
C LEU A 209 8.66 -28.24 3.71
N GLY A 210 9.30 -28.51 4.86
CA GLY A 210 9.87 -29.82 5.19
C GLY A 210 8.85 -30.94 5.45
N GLU A 211 7.59 -30.59 5.71
CA GLU A 211 6.50 -31.56 5.86
C GLU A 211 5.83 -31.89 4.54
N LEU A 212 5.80 -30.94 3.60
CA LEU A 212 5.27 -31.13 2.26
C LEU A 212 6.16 -32.08 1.46
N LYS A 213 5.65 -33.29 1.18
CA LYS A 213 6.43 -34.37 0.57
C LYS A 213 6.55 -34.23 -0.96
N TYR A 214 6.91 -33.04 -1.43
CA TYR A 214 7.03 -32.72 -2.84
C TYR A 214 8.46 -32.32 -3.22
N PRO A 215 8.97 -32.70 -4.40
CA PRO A 215 10.25 -32.23 -4.91
C PRO A 215 10.36 -30.70 -4.96
N GLU A 216 9.27 -30.00 -5.26
CA GLU A 216 9.17 -28.53 -5.24
C GLU A 216 9.48 -27.94 -3.87
N SER A 217 9.03 -28.59 -2.79
CA SER A 217 9.32 -28.12 -1.44
C SER A 217 10.80 -28.26 -1.10
N LYS A 218 11.43 -29.33 -1.58
CA LYS A 218 12.87 -29.56 -1.43
C LYS A 218 13.70 -28.56 -2.25
N GLU A 219 13.28 -28.27 -3.49
CA GLU A 219 13.90 -27.24 -4.34
C GLU A 219 13.79 -25.87 -3.69
N ALA A 220 12.60 -25.48 -3.20
CA ALA A 220 12.41 -24.22 -2.50
C ALA A 220 13.33 -24.09 -1.27
N LEU A 221 13.51 -25.16 -0.50
CA LEU A 221 14.45 -25.19 0.63
C LEU A 221 15.92 -25.07 0.18
N GLN A 222 16.29 -25.68 -0.95
CA GLN A 222 17.65 -25.55 -1.52
C GLN A 222 17.93 -24.13 -2.01
N GLU A 223 16.96 -23.49 -2.66
CA GLU A 223 17.04 -22.09 -3.06
C GLU A 223 17.19 -21.19 -1.83
N LEU A 224 16.36 -21.40 -0.79
CA LEU A 224 16.48 -20.67 0.48
C LEU A 224 17.84 -20.86 1.17
N LEU A 225 18.48 -22.02 1.00
CA LEU A 225 19.82 -22.28 1.55
C LEU A 225 20.92 -21.46 0.85
N ALA A 226 20.70 -21.08 -0.41
CA ALA A 226 21.64 -20.26 -1.19
C ALA A 226 21.51 -18.76 -0.89
N GLU A 227 20.46 -18.34 -0.17
CA GLU A 227 20.18 -16.95 0.15
C GLU A 227 21.08 -16.42 1.29
N PRO A 228 21.94 -15.40 1.03
CA PRO A 228 22.82 -14.84 2.05
C PRO A 228 22.05 -14.32 3.27
N ASP A 229 20.90 -13.67 3.03
CA ASP A 229 20.06 -13.07 4.06
C ASP A 229 19.30 -14.10 4.90
N ARG A 230 19.40 -15.39 4.57
CA ARG A 230 18.71 -16.49 5.27
C ARG A 230 19.67 -17.41 6.03
N GLN A 231 20.90 -16.96 6.26
CA GLN A 231 21.89 -17.70 7.03
C GLN A 231 21.40 -18.07 8.45
N PHE A 232 20.54 -17.25 9.07
CA PHE A 232 19.96 -17.56 10.39
C PHE A 232 19.01 -18.77 10.37
N LEU A 233 18.48 -19.14 9.20
CA LEU A 233 17.61 -20.32 9.00
C LEU A 233 18.39 -21.57 8.59
N LYS A 234 19.70 -21.47 8.33
CA LYS A 234 20.51 -22.50 7.68
C LYS A 234 20.33 -23.89 8.31
N GLU A 235 20.52 -24.01 9.62
CA GLU A 235 20.39 -25.30 10.32
C GLU A 235 18.98 -25.90 10.21
N ASN A 236 17.95 -25.06 10.28
CA ASN A 236 16.57 -25.49 10.11
C ASN A 236 16.31 -25.98 8.68
N ILE A 237 16.78 -25.23 7.68
CA ILE A 237 16.65 -25.58 6.27
C ILE A 237 17.36 -26.91 5.97
N GLU A 238 18.62 -27.07 6.38
CA GLU A 238 19.39 -28.30 6.19
C GLU A 238 18.70 -29.50 6.85
N ARG A 239 18.16 -29.33 8.06
CA ARG A 239 17.37 -30.36 8.75
C ARG A 239 16.14 -30.77 7.93
N GLN A 240 15.39 -29.82 7.37
CA GLN A 240 14.21 -30.13 6.56
C GLN A 240 14.57 -30.79 5.22
N ILE A 241 15.65 -30.36 4.56
CA ILE A 241 16.16 -31.02 3.34
C ILE A 241 16.53 -32.47 3.63
N ASN A 242 17.25 -32.72 4.73
CA ASN A 242 17.62 -34.07 5.16
C ASN A 242 16.39 -34.91 5.47
N ARG A 243 15.39 -34.34 6.15
CA ARG A 243 14.12 -35.01 6.44
C ARG A 243 13.38 -35.43 5.16
N LEU A 244 13.26 -34.54 4.18
CA LEU A 244 12.65 -34.86 2.88
C LEU A 244 13.44 -35.95 2.14
N THR A 245 14.77 -35.88 2.20
CA THR A 245 15.66 -36.90 1.61
C THR A 245 15.48 -38.27 2.26
N LEU A 246 15.43 -38.36 3.59
CA LEU A 246 15.16 -39.60 4.32
C LEU A 246 13.76 -40.16 4.06
N ARG A 247 12.79 -39.29 3.74
CA ARG A 247 11.44 -39.67 3.31
C ARG A 247 11.36 -40.11 1.83
N GLY A 248 12.49 -40.14 1.12
CA GLY A 248 12.56 -40.56 -0.28
C GLY A 248 12.10 -39.51 -1.29
N VAL A 249 12.02 -38.23 -0.88
CA VAL A 249 11.71 -37.14 -1.82
C VAL A 249 12.96 -36.84 -2.65
N GLU A 250 12.91 -37.22 -3.93
CA GLU A 250 13.97 -36.96 -4.89
C GLU A 250 14.07 -35.47 -5.23
N ASN A 251 15.24 -35.06 -5.72
CA ASN A 251 15.37 -33.74 -6.31
C ASN A 251 14.52 -33.70 -7.58
N LYS A 252 13.91 -32.55 -7.82
CA LYS A 252 13.05 -32.31 -8.95
C LYS A 252 13.84 -32.46 -10.26
N GLN A 253 13.37 -33.32 -11.17
CA GLN A 253 14.02 -33.56 -12.46
C GLN A 253 13.59 -32.54 -13.53
N GLN A 254 12.42 -31.92 -13.38
CA GLN A 254 11.88 -30.88 -14.27
C GLN A 254 11.21 -29.77 -13.48
N LYS A 255 11.54 -28.51 -13.78
CA LYS A 255 10.98 -27.33 -13.13
C LYS A 255 9.46 -27.24 -13.43
N THR A 256 8.59 -27.37 -12.42
CA THR A 256 7.16 -26.98 -12.49
C THR A 256 7.11 -25.49 -12.76
N GLU A 257 6.28 -25.09 -13.72
CA GLU A 257 6.10 -23.69 -14.10
C GLU A 257 5.51 -22.88 -12.93
N ASN A 258 6.34 -22.14 -12.20
CA ASN A 258 5.89 -21.06 -11.35
C ASN A 258 5.51 -19.86 -12.24
N VAL A 259 4.58 -19.02 -11.76
CA VAL A 259 4.27 -17.70 -12.33
C VAL A 259 5.55 -16.89 -12.59
N LEU A 260 6.53 -17.00 -11.71
CA LEU A 260 7.82 -16.32 -11.85
C LEU A 260 8.76 -16.97 -12.88
N ASP A 261 8.59 -18.25 -13.21
CA ASP A 261 9.41 -18.91 -14.26
C ASP A 261 9.09 -18.38 -15.66
N LYS A 262 7.99 -17.63 -15.81
CA LYS A 262 7.52 -17.00 -17.04
C LYS A 262 8.12 -15.61 -17.27
N LEU A 263 8.96 -15.15 -16.33
CA LEU A 263 9.63 -13.86 -16.40
C LEU A 263 10.70 -13.86 -17.49
N GLY A 264 10.50 -13.02 -18.49
CA GLY A 264 11.47 -12.70 -19.52
C GLY A 264 12.41 -11.57 -19.12
N GLU A 265 13.06 -10.97 -20.11
CA GLU A 265 13.99 -9.86 -19.92
C GLU A 265 13.33 -8.64 -19.23
N VAL A 266 14.18 -7.81 -18.62
CA VAL A 266 13.73 -6.53 -18.09
C VAL A 266 13.42 -5.60 -19.25
N TYR A 267 12.18 -5.12 -19.27
CA TYR A 267 11.67 -4.23 -20.29
C TYR A 267 12.06 -2.77 -20.03
N GLN A 268 11.88 -2.29 -18.79
CA GLN A 268 12.12 -0.89 -18.45
C GLN A 268 12.26 -0.65 -16.95
N GLY A 269 13.19 0.24 -16.57
CA GLY A 269 13.22 0.87 -15.25
C GLY A 269 12.58 2.26 -15.27
N ALA A 270 11.88 2.63 -14.19
CA ALA A 270 11.43 3.99 -13.96
C ALA A 270 11.67 4.38 -12.50
N VAL A 271 11.96 5.67 -12.28
CA VAL A 271 12.37 6.18 -10.99
C VAL A 271 11.72 7.54 -10.76
N SER A 272 11.22 7.77 -9.56
CA SER A 272 10.66 9.06 -9.19
C SER A 272 11.70 10.05 -8.71
N GLN A 273 11.33 11.32 -8.67
CA GLN A 273 12.04 12.31 -7.86
C GLN A 273 11.99 11.95 -6.36
N ILE A 274 12.90 12.54 -5.60
CA ILE A 274 12.96 12.41 -4.14
C ILE A 274 12.13 13.54 -3.52
N ASP A 275 11.25 13.18 -2.59
CA ASP A 275 10.47 14.15 -1.83
C ASP A 275 11.26 14.75 -0.65
N GLY A 276 10.60 15.62 0.15
CA GLY A 276 11.21 16.24 1.32
C GLY A 276 11.63 15.26 2.43
N PHE A 277 11.05 14.07 2.44
CA PHE A 277 11.25 13.02 3.43
C PHE A 277 12.25 11.97 2.97
N GLY A 278 12.80 12.13 1.77
CA GLY A 278 13.76 11.19 1.21
C GLY A 278 13.09 10.00 0.53
N ASN A 279 11.77 10.00 0.34
CA ASN A 279 11.07 8.93 -0.34
C ASN A 279 11.18 9.05 -1.85
N ARG A 280 11.27 7.91 -2.53
CA ARG A 280 11.09 7.82 -3.98
C ARG A 280 10.56 6.44 -4.37
N LEU A 281 9.95 6.37 -5.55
CA LEU A 281 9.49 5.16 -6.19
C LEU A 281 10.55 4.65 -7.17
N VAL A 282 10.72 3.32 -7.20
CA VAL A 282 11.50 2.60 -8.21
C VAL A 282 10.64 1.50 -8.81
N PHE A 283 10.48 1.52 -10.13
CA PHE A 283 9.63 0.61 -10.88
C PHE A 283 10.50 -0.22 -11.80
N PHE A 284 10.22 -1.52 -11.86
CA PHE A 284 10.81 -2.43 -12.83
C PHE A 284 9.71 -3.18 -13.56
N ALA A 285 9.67 -3.02 -14.88
CA ALA A 285 8.80 -3.79 -15.75
C ALA A 285 9.60 -4.92 -16.42
N ARG A 286 9.09 -6.14 -16.37
CA ARG A 286 9.66 -7.31 -17.06
C ARG A 286 8.67 -7.89 -18.06
N ARG A 287 9.18 -8.40 -19.17
CA ARG A 287 8.36 -9.14 -20.14
C ARG A 287 7.83 -10.42 -19.48
N TRP A 288 6.60 -10.77 -19.78
CA TRP A 288 6.02 -12.05 -19.37
C TRP A 288 5.55 -12.80 -20.62
N GLU A 289 6.22 -13.91 -20.98
CA GLU A 289 5.90 -14.83 -22.10
C GLU A 289 5.14 -14.21 -23.31
N GLY A 290 5.54 -13.03 -23.77
CA GLY A 290 4.86 -12.31 -24.87
C GLY A 290 3.40 -11.88 -24.61
N LYS A 291 2.84 -12.12 -23.41
CA LYS A 291 1.43 -11.84 -23.04
C LYS A 291 1.24 -10.54 -22.24
N GLY A 292 2.31 -9.87 -21.84
CA GLY A 292 2.24 -8.60 -21.11
C GLY A 292 3.52 -8.27 -20.36
N LEU A 293 3.37 -7.46 -19.32
CA LEU A 293 4.39 -7.06 -18.38
C LEU A 293 4.00 -7.49 -16.97
N LEU A 294 4.99 -7.93 -16.21
CA LEU A 294 4.95 -7.86 -14.76
C LEU A 294 5.66 -6.59 -14.33
N VAL A 295 5.08 -5.85 -13.40
CA VAL A 295 5.66 -4.62 -12.87
C VAL A 295 5.80 -4.75 -11.37
N ALA A 296 7.02 -4.61 -10.87
CA ALA A 296 7.33 -4.54 -9.45
C ALA A 296 7.74 -3.10 -9.09
N ASN A 297 7.13 -2.58 -8.04
CA ASN A 297 7.26 -1.22 -7.55
C ASN A 297 7.82 -1.26 -6.14
N TYR A 298 8.72 -0.33 -5.83
CA TYR A 298 9.35 -0.21 -4.51
C TYR A 298 9.28 1.24 -4.06
N LEU A 299 8.70 1.47 -2.90
CA LEU A 299 8.87 2.71 -2.16
C LEU A 299 10.15 2.58 -1.33
N ILE A 300 11.10 3.47 -1.58
CA ILE A 300 12.37 3.49 -0.88
C ILE A 300 12.59 4.85 -0.24
N ASN A 301 13.35 4.87 0.85
CA ASN A 301 13.75 6.05 1.57
C ASN A 301 15.29 6.16 1.59
N THR A 302 15.83 7.35 1.38
CA THR A 302 17.29 7.59 1.28
C THR A 302 18.07 7.34 2.58
N SER A 303 17.40 7.26 3.73
CA SER A 303 17.98 6.88 5.03
C SER A 303 17.33 5.64 5.63
N GLY A 304 16.11 5.30 5.21
CA GLY A 304 15.33 4.16 5.71
C GLY A 304 15.43 2.88 4.88
N GLY A 305 15.93 2.95 3.63
CA GLY A 305 15.98 1.82 2.72
C GLY A 305 14.60 1.48 2.15
N ILE A 306 14.31 0.22 1.84
CA ILE A 306 13.02 -0.23 1.32
C ILE A 306 11.93 -0.08 2.40
N ARG A 307 10.85 0.63 2.07
CA ARG A 307 9.71 0.88 2.96
C ARG A 307 8.47 0.05 2.60
N ASP A 308 8.21 -0.13 1.30
CA ASP A 308 7.04 -0.85 0.79
C ASP A 308 7.34 -1.42 -0.61
N CYS A 309 6.64 -2.48 -1.01
CA CYS A 309 6.69 -2.97 -2.38
C CYS A 309 5.38 -3.63 -2.85
N TRP A 310 5.01 -3.39 -4.10
CA TRP A 310 3.79 -3.93 -4.70
C TRP A 310 3.99 -4.11 -6.20
N GLY A 311 2.96 -4.58 -6.89
CA GLY A 311 3.09 -4.74 -8.32
C GLY A 311 1.83 -5.21 -9.01
N HIS A 312 1.97 -5.40 -10.32
CA HIS A 312 0.89 -5.78 -11.20
C HIS A 312 1.34 -6.91 -12.13
N PHE A 313 0.43 -7.86 -12.34
CA PHE A 313 0.65 -9.00 -13.23
C PHE A 313 -0.06 -8.79 -14.56
N LYS A 314 0.55 -9.29 -15.63
CA LYS A 314 -0.06 -9.41 -16.97
C LYS A 314 -0.65 -8.10 -17.51
N ILE A 315 -0.07 -6.96 -17.15
CA ILE A 315 -0.54 -5.68 -17.70
C ILE A 315 -0.01 -5.49 -19.11
N THR A 316 -0.78 -4.87 -19.99
CA THR A 316 -0.30 -4.58 -21.34
C THR A 316 0.74 -3.46 -21.32
N THR A 317 1.61 -3.39 -22.33
CA THR A 317 2.52 -2.25 -22.48
C THR A 317 1.78 -0.91 -22.58
N LYS A 318 0.56 -0.90 -23.13
CA LYS A 318 -0.29 0.30 -23.15
C LYS A 318 -0.69 0.71 -21.73
N MET A 319 -1.25 -0.22 -20.94
CA MET A 319 -1.62 0.05 -19.54
C MET A 319 -0.44 0.50 -18.71
N TYR A 320 0.73 -0.11 -18.89
CA TYR A 320 1.95 0.32 -18.22
C TYR A 320 2.35 1.75 -18.61
N ASN A 321 2.31 2.09 -19.90
CA ASN A 321 2.60 3.45 -20.35
C ASN A 321 1.56 4.46 -19.86
N ASP A 322 0.30 4.07 -19.72
CA ASP A 322 -0.76 4.94 -19.18
C ASP A 322 -0.57 5.15 -17.67
N LEU A 323 -0.22 4.10 -16.90
CA LEU A 323 0.22 4.21 -15.50
C LEU A 323 1.41 5.18 -15.38
N LEU A 324 2.43 5.03 -16.22
CA LEU A 324 3.56 5.97 -16.24
C LEU A 324 3.13 7.39 -16.60
N LYS A 325 2.12 7.59 -17.45
CA LYS A 325 1.62 8.93 -17.82
C LYS A 325 0.90 9.60 -16.66
N GLU A 326 0.12 8.85 -15.87
CA GLU A 326 -0.56 9.36 -14.68
C GLU A 326 0.46 9.92 -13.67
N PHE A 327 1.59 9.23 -13.47
CA PHE A 327 2.68 9.78 -12.66
C PHE A 327 3.51 10.87 -13.40
N ARG A 328 3.50 10.91 -14.73
CA ARG A 328 4.24 11.94 -15.50
C ARG A 328 3.52 13.27 -15.61
N SER A 329 2.17 13.34 -15.53
CA SER A 329 1.46 14.63 -15.51
C SER A 329 1.95 15.51 -14.36
N ASP A 330 2.42 14.85 -13.30
CA ASP A 330 3.00 15.45 -12.11
C ASP A 330 4.55 15.45 -12.14
N ASN A 331 5.21 15.07 -13.24
CA ASN A 331 6.66 14.88 -13.31
C ASN A 331 7.26 13.98 -12.21
N THR A 332 6.44 13.21 -11.49
CA THR A 332 6.88 12.45 -10.33
C THR A 332 7.70 11.24 -10.75
N LEU A 333 7.28 10.48 -11.79
CA LEU A 333 7.95 9.25 -12.24
C LEU A 333 8.48 9.34 -13.67
N VAL A 334 9.74 8.96 -13.90
CA VAL A 334 10.37 9.05 -15.22
C VAL A 334 11.07 7.74 -15.56
N THR A 335 10.95 7.32 -16.82
CA THR A 335 11.67 6.16 -17.34
C THR A 335 13.14 6.50 -17.47
N VAL A 336 14.00 5.64 -16.93
CA VAL A 336 15.44 5.84 -16.88
C VAL A 336 16.15 4.63 -17.46
N ASP A 337 17.47 4.77 -17.62
CA ASP A 337 18.32 3.63 -17.85
C ASP A 337 18.15 2.58 -16.73
N THR A 338 18.04 1.31 -17.11
CA THR A 338 17.73 0.23 -16.20
C THR A 338 18.83 0.01 -15.16
N ASP A 339 20.11 0.23 -15.52
CA ASP A 339 21.22 0.14 -14.56
C ASP A 339 21.14 1.26 -13.52
N TYR A 340 20.68 2.45 -13.91
CA TYR A 340 20.45 3.52 -12.94
C TYR A 340 19.35 3.18 -11.92
N ALA A 341 18.21 2.65 -12.38
CA ALA A 341 17.14 2.18 -11.50
C ALA A 341 17.64 1.07 -10.56
N ARG A 342 18.42 0.12 -11.11
CA ARG A 342 19.07 -0.94 -10.35
C ARG A 342 19.99 -0.40 -9.27
N SER A 343 20.89 0.55 -9.57
CA SER A 343 21.80 1.13 -8.58
C SER A 343 21.07 1.78 -7.41
N ILE A 344 19.95 2.46 -7.69
CA ILE A 344 19.12 3.06 -6.64
C ILE A 344 18.46 1.98 -5.76
N PHE A 345 17.96 0.91 -6.38
CA PHE A 345 17.37 -0.21 -5.64
C PHE A 345 18.40 -0.95 -4.77
N CYS A 346 19.60 -1.23 -5.30
CA CYS A 346 20.69 -1.84 -4.55
C CYS A 346 21.15 -0.98 -3.37
N ASP A 347 21.16 0.35 -3.53
CA ASP A 347 21.45 1.28 -2.44
C ASP A 347 20.39 1.24 -1.35
N ALA A 348 19.12 1.13 -1.71
CA ALA A 348 18.03 0.95 -0.74
C ALA A 348 18.17 -0.37 0.02
N LEU A 349 18.52 -1.47 -0.65
CA LEU A 349 18.83 -2.75 0.00
C LEU A 349 19.99 -2.63 0.99
N TYR A 350 21.08 -2.01 0.54
CA TYR A 350 22.25 -1.75 1.37
C TYR A 350 21.87 -0.94 2.62
N ILE A 351 21.08 0.13 2.48
CA ILE A 351 20.62 0.94 3.60
C ILE A 351 19.72 0.13 4.55
N THR A 352 18.77 -0.65 4.04
CA THR A 352 17.90 -1.49 4.88
C THR A 352 18.72 -2.45 5.73
N ASN A 353 19.69 -3.13 5.13
CA ASN A 353 20.50 -4.12 5.82
C ASN A 353 21.51 -3.46 6.78
N ALA A 354 22.16 -2.37 6.37
CA ALA A 354 23.07 -1.60 7.23
C ALA A 354 22.37 -1.01 8.46
N SER A 355 21.11 -0.57 8.30
CA SER A 355 20.28 -0.05 9.39
C SER A 355 19.57 -1.11 10.22
N LYS A 356 19.69 -2.41 9.85
CA LYS A 356 19.00 -3.55 10.47
C LYS A 356 17.47 -3.36 10.55
N LYS A 357 16.89 -2.64 9.60
CA LYS A 357 15.45 -2.49 9.49
C LYS A 357 14.86 -3.72 8.80
N SER A 358 13.69 -4.15 9.24
CA SER A 358 12.93 -5.21 8.55
C SER A 358 12.47 -4.69 7.20
N LYS A 359 12.57 -5.53 6.17
CA LYS A 359 11.86 -5.31 4.91
C LYS A 359 10.36 -5.56 5.11
N PRO A 360 9.51 -4.95 4.29
CA PRO A 360 8.08 -5.21 4.38
C PRO A 360 7.77 -6.67 3.97
N PRO A 361 6.73 -7.32 4.50
CA PRO A 361 6.51 -8.77 4.37
C PRO A 361 6.46 -9.25 2.92
N GLU A 362 5.81 -8.48 2.05
CA GLU A 362 5.62 -8.78 0.64
C GLU A 362 6.91 -8.65 -0.19
N PHE A 363 7.98 -8.07 0.37
CA PHE A 363 9.31 -8.08 -0.25
C PHE A 363 9.81 -9.49 -0.51
N GLY A 364 9.49 -10.45 0.37
CA GLY A 364 9.85 -11.87 0.18
C GLY A 364 9.27 -12.46 -1.11
N PHE A 365 8.13 -11.93 -1.58
CA PHE A 365 7.56 -12.26 -2.87
C PHE A 365 8.18 -11.43 -4.00
N TRP A 366 8.12 -10.09 -3.91
CA TRP A 366 8.50 -9.19 -5.01
C TRP A 366 9.99 -9.24 -5.35
N ARG A 367 10.87 -9.58 -4.40
CA ARG A 367 12.31 -9.74 -4.69
C ARG A 367 12.58 -10.81 -5.75
N GLN A 368 11.74 -11.84 -5.84
CA GLN A 368 11.88 -12.92 -6.82
C GLN A 368 11.57 -12.47 -8.26
N CYS A 369 11.02 -11.26 -8.43
CA CYS A 369 10.85 -10.65 -9.75
C CYS A 369 12.15 -10.06 -10.29
N MET A 370 13.17 -9.89 -9.45
CA MET A 370 14.48 -9.36 -9.84
C MET A 370 15.43 -10.48 -10.25
N PRO A 371 16.33 -10.23 -11.21
CA PRO A 371 17.51 -11.07 -11.41
C PRO A 371 18.36 -11.11 -10.13
N ASP A 372 18.94 -12.28 -9.79
CA ASP A 372 19.77 -12.44 -8.59
C ASP A 372 20.93 -11.44 -8.52
N GLU A 373 21.50 -11.10 -9.69
CA GLU A 373 22.58 -10.12 -9.81
C GLU A 373 22.19 -8.69 -9.41
N TRP A 374 20.88 -8.42 -9.25
CA TRP A 374 20.33 -7.13 -8.82
C TRP A 374 19.98 -7.10 -7.34
N LEU A 375 20.03 -8.23 -6.65
CA LEU A 375 19.79 -8.35 -5.21
C LEU A 375 21.08 -8.14 -4.39
N LYS A 376 22.03 -7.38 -4.94
CA LYS A 376 23.30 -7.07 -4.28
C LYS A 376 23.15 -5.86 -3.36
N GLU A 377 23.74 -5.97 -2.17
CA GLU A 377 23.83 -4.90 -1.18
C GLU A 377 24.97 -3.93 -1.52
N GLU A 378 24.78 -3.13 -2.56
CA GLU A 378 25.77 -2.16 -3.03
C GLU A 378 25.27 -0.74 -2.83
N GLY A 379 25.94 0.03 -1.97
CA GLY A 379 25.65 1.45 -1.77
C GLY A 379 25.91 2.28 -3.03
N TYR A 380 25.09 3.31 -3.24
CA TYR A 380 25.18 4.23 -4.37
C TYR A 380 25.37 5.67 -3.88
N THR A 381 26.46 6.27 -4.34
CA THR A 381 26.74 7.70 -4.13
C THR A 381 27.11 8.33 -5.48
N PRO A 382 26.25 9.21 -6.03
CA PRO A 382 26.55 9.90 -7.27
C PRO A 382 27.84 10.71 -7.17
N LYS A 383 28.61 10.74 -8.26
CA LYS A 383 29.79 11.62 -8.38
C LYS A 383 29.42 12.87 -9.16
N ILE A 384 29.81 14.03 -8.63
CA ILE A 384 29.75 15.29 -9.37
C ILE A 384 31.10 15.45 -10.08
N ASP A 385 31.05 15.72 -11.38
CA ASP A 385 32.27 15.85 -12.18
C ASP A 385 32.99 17.15 -11.81
N GLU A 386 34.32 17.11 -11.70
CA GLU A 386 35.13 18.26 -11.25
C GLU A 386 34.95 19.47 -12.18
N ASP A 387 34.84 19.25 -13.48
CA ASP A 387 34.59 20.29 -14.47
C ASP A 387 33.21 20.94 -14.29
N VAL A 388 32.22 20.21 -13.77
CA VAL A 388 30.91 20.78 -13.39
C VAL A 388 31.06 21.65 -12.15
N LEU A 389 31.77 21.17 -11.12
CA LEU A 389 32.03 21.95 -9.90
C LEU A 389 32.68 23.29 -10.23
N GLN A 390 33.74 23.27 -11.03
CA GLN A 390 34.44 24.49 -11.45
C GLN A 390 33.52 25.42 -12.26
N ARG A 391 32.68 24.90 -13.15
CA ARG A 391 31.73 25.72 -13.92
C ARG A 391 30.68 26.37 -13.02
N VAL A 392 30.09 25.60 -12.11
CA VAL A 392 29.05 26.06 -11.18
C VAL A 392 29.55 27.20 -10.29
N LEU A 393 30.80 27.15 -9.83
CA LEU A 393 31.39 28.20 -8.99
C LEU A 393 31.53 29.55 -9.71
N HIS A 394 31.64 29.55 -11.04
CA HIS A 394 31.88 30.76 -11.85
C HIS A 394 30.65 31.18 -12.69
N GLU A 395 29.56 30.39 -12.67
CA GLU A 395 28.37 30.66 -13.46
C GLU A 395 27.53 31.79 -12.84
N LYS A 396 27.42 32.91 -13.57
CA LYS A 396 26.60 34.05 -13.14
C LYS A 396 25.12 33.71 -13.20
N GLY A 397 24.37 34.13 -12.18
CA GLY A 397 22.92 34.02 -12.12
C GLY A 397 22.38 32.79 -11.40
N LEU A 398 23.25 31.86 -10.98
CA LEU A 398 22.81 30.70 -10.18
C LEU A 398 22.25 31.09 -8.81
N ASP A 399 22.65 32.21 -8.21
CA ASP A 399 22.01 32.72 -6.98
C ASP A 399 20.51 32.98 -7.18
N LYS A 400 20.13 33.59 -8.31
CA LYS A 400 18.73 33.86 -8.64
C LYS A 400 17.95 32.59 -8.93
N GLU A 401 18.60 31.57 -9.49
CA GLU A 401 17.96 30.27 -9.72
C GLU A 401 17.83 29.49 -8.41
N LEU A 402 18.81 29.59 -7.51
CA LEU A 402 18.76 28.99 -6.17
C LEU A 402 17.62 29.57 -5.34
N GLU A 403 17.37 30.88 -5.42
CA GLU A 403 16.21 31.52 -4.77
C GLU A 403 14.88 30.93 -5.24
N LYS A 404 14.80 30.48 -6.50
CA LYS A 404 13.61 29.88 -7.10
C LYS A 404 13.57 28.37 -6.98
N LEU A 405 14.59 27.73 -6.41
CA LEU A 405 14.70 26.28 -6.37
C LEU A 405 13.49 25.64 -5.68
N ALA A 406 13.02 26.24 -4.59
CA ALA A 406 11.87 25.77 -3.85
C ALA A 406 10.52 25.93 -4.59
N GLU A 407 10.49 26.72 -5.67
CA GLU A 407 9.32 26.89 -6.54
C GLU A 407 9.22 25.78 -7.59
N TYR A 408 10.32 25.08 -7.87
CA TYR A 408 10.29 23.92 -8.76
C TYR A 408 9.38 22.87 -8.15
N TYR A 409 8.52 22.28 -8.99
CA TYR A 409 7.56 21.25 -8.59
C TYR A 409 8.19 20.18 -7.68
N ASP A 410 9.38 19.74 -8.06
CA ASP A 410 10.18 18.70 -7.41
C ASP A 410 10.57 19.04 -5.95
N PHE A 411 10.57 20.33 -5.58
CA PHE A 411 10.85 20.82 -4.23
C PHE A 411 9.60 21.34 -3.48
N GLN A 412 8.40 21.25 -4.07
CA GLN A 412 7.17 21.72 -3.41
C GLN A 412 6.81 20.86 -2.20
N ASN A 413 7.13 19.57 -2.23
CA ASN A 413 6.94 18.63 -1.11
C ASN A 413 8.10 18.65 -0.11
N TRP A 414 9.07 19.56 -0.27
CA TRP A 414 10.13 19.75 0.71
C TRP A 414 9.65 20.72 1.79
N PHE A 415 9.33 20.18 2.96
CA PHE A 415 8.98 20.90 4.16
C PHE A 415 9.33 20.04 5.39
N LEU A 416 9.54 20.67 6.52
CA LEU A 416 9.71 20.02 7.81
C LEU A 416 8.35 19.55 8.33
N HIS A 417 8.22 18.24 8.55
CA HIS A 417 7.04 17.63 9.17
C HIS A 417 7.45 17.08 10.53
N HIS A 418 7.31 17.89 11.57
CA HIS A 418 7.81 17.57 12.90
C HIS A 418 6.94 18.26 13.97
N PRO A 419 6.63 17.60 15.11
CA PRO A 419 5.80 18.17 16.18
C PRO A 419 6.29 19.53 16.67
N TYR A 420 7.61 19.73 16.70
CA TYR A 420 8.24 21.00 17.10
C TYR A 420 7.83 22.20 16.24
N VAL A 421 7.49 22.00 14.96
CA VAL A 421 6.96 23.09 14.10
C VAL A 421 5.62 23.59 14.66
N TYR A 422 4.72 22.68 15.01
CA TYR A 422 3.41 22.99 15.60
C TYR A 422 3.55 23.58 17.02
N GLU A 423 4.52 23.11 17.80
CA GLU A 423 4.83 23.69 19.11
C GLU A 423 5.27 25.16 19.00
N LEU A 424 6.14 25.49 18.03
CA LEU A 424 6.56 26.87 17.83
C LEU A 424 5.42 27.74 17.27
N MET A 425 4.61 27.20 16.36
CA MET A 425 3.49 27.94 15.79
C MET A 425 2.39 28.23 16.80
N SER A 426 2.00 27.25 17.62
CA SER A 426 0.98 27.43 18.66
C SER A 426 1.31 28.54 19.67
N LYS A 427 2.59 28.86 19.88
CA LYS A 427 3.04 29.95 20.77
C LYS A 427 2.84 31.35 20.17
N VAL A 428 2.76 31.46 18.85
CA VAL A 428 2.64 32.75 18.13
C VAL A 428 1.30 32.93 17.39
N THR A 429 0.49 31.88 17.33
CA THR A 429 -0.91 31.95 16.90
C THR A 429 -1.83 32.11 18.11
N HIS A 430 -2.63 33.18 18.14
CA HIS A 430 -3.66 33.33 19.17
C HIS A 430 -4.95 32.64 18.70
N ILE A 431 -5.37 31.58 19.40
CA ILE A 431 -6.66 30.92 19.20
C ILE A 431 -7.69 31.57 20.14
N PRO A 432 -8.75 32.23 19.63
CA PRO A 432 -9.85 32.71 20.48
C PRO A 432 -10.57 31.52 21.13
N LYS A 433 -10.87 31.62 22.42
CA LYS A 433 -11.46 30.51 23.21
C LYS A 433 -12.90 30.13 22.81
N ASP A 434 -13.55 30.93 21.96
CA ASP A 434 -15.00 30.86 21.75
C ASP A 434 -15.41 30.31 20.36
N GLY A 435 -14.49 29.73 19.59
CA GLY A 435 -14.78 29.00 18.35
C GLY A 435 -15.30 29.84 17.15
N GLU A 436 -15.69 31.10 17.34
CA GLU A 436 -16.23 31.98 16.29
C GLU A 436 -15.31 33.16 15.94
N GLY A 437 -14.00 32.94 15.89
CA GLY A 437 -13.03 34.00 15.55
C GLY A 437 -11.95 33.55 14.59
N TYR A 438 -11.65 34.39 13.60
CA TYR A 438 -10.49 34.20 12.72
C TYR A 438 -9.19 34.20 13.56
N ILE A 439 -8.39 33.14 13.45
CA ILE A 439 -7.05 33.09 14.04
C ILE A 439 -6.15 34.08 13.28
N VAL A 440 -5.62 35.07 13.99
CA VAL A 440 -4.68 36.05 13.45
C VAL A 440 -3.27 35.68 13.91
N PRO A 441 -2.30 35.47 13.01
CA PRO A 441 -0.90 35.38 13.39
C PRO A 441 -0.46 36.75 13.89
N ILE A 442 -0.10 36.86 15.17
CA ILE A 442 0.43 38.10 15.77
C ILE A 442 1.94 37.88 15.98
N ALA A 443 2.63 37.43 14.94
CA ALA A 443 4.09 37.25 14.99
C ALA A 443 4.76 38.49 14.40
N THR A 444 5.60 39.14 15.19
CA THR A 444 6.54 40.15 14.69
C THR A 444 7.57 39.51 13.76
N GLN A 445 8.20 40.30 12.88
CA GLN A 445 9.27 39.79 12.02
C GLN A 445 10.43 39.18 12.83
N GLU A 446 10.73 39.74 14.00
CA GLU A 446 11.77 39.21 14.90
C GLU A 446 11.41 37.84 15.47
N GLU A 447 10.15 37.62 15.86
CA GLU A 447 9.68 36.31 16.33
C GLU A 447 9.72 35.26 15.24
N VAL A 448 9.35 35.61 14.00
CA VAL A 448 9.45 34.70 12.85
C VAL A 448 10.90 34.32 12.56
N GLU A 449 11.84 35.28 12.58
CA GLU A 449 13.27 34.97 12.40
C GLU A 449 13.82 34.13 13.57
N ASN A 450 13.35 34.34 14.80
CA ASN A 450 13.73 33.51 15.95
C ASN A 450 13.23 32.06 15.79
N ILE A 451 11.97 31.87 15.39
CA ILE A 451 11.41 30.54 15.06
C ILE A 451 12.23 29.89 13.96
N HIS A 452 12.54 30.62 12.89
CA HIS A 452 13.34 30.14 11.78
C HIS A 452 14.72 29.65 12.24
N ASN A 453 15.42 30.42 13.07
CA ASN A 453 16.72 30.02 13.60
C ASN A 453 16.64 28.76 14.47
N LYS A 454 15.61 28.65 15.31
CA LYS A 454 15.38 27.46 16.14
C LYS A 454 15.13 26.22 15.28
N LEU A 455 14.31 26.32 14.23
CA LEU A 455 14.06 25.20 13.33
C LEU A 455 15.32 24.75 12.59
N ILE A 456 16.19 25.70 12.20
CA ILE A 456 17.48 25.34 11.61
C ILE A 456 18.35 24.57 12.59
N GLU A 457 18.51 25.09 13.81
CA GLU A 457 19.36 24.48 14.84
C GLU A 457 18.87 23.10 15.28
N HIS A 458 17.56 22.93 15.44
CA HIS A 458 17.00 21.72 16.05
C HIS A 458 16.62 20.66 15.02
N LEU A 459 16.25 21.05 13.79
CA LEU A 459 15.74 20.11 12.79
C LEU A 459 16.62 19.98 11.55
N ILE A 460 17.26 21.06 11.08
CA ILE A 460 18.04 21.01 9.83
C ILE A 460 19.50 20.63 10.07
N ILE A 461 20.19 21.30 10.99
CA ILE A 461 21.61 21.04 11.30
C ILE A 461 21.84 19.59 11.73
N PRO A 462 21.04 18.99 12.64
CA PRO A 462 21.23 17.60 13.05
C PRO A 462 21.02 16.60 11.91
N ASN A 463 20.25 16.99 10.88
CA ASN A 463 19.91 16.15 9.73
C ASN A 463 20.59 16.64 8.44
N LEU A 464 21.69 17.38 8.54
CA LEU A 464 22.28 18.05 7.37
C LEU A 464 22.78 17.04 6.33
N ASP A 465 23.34 15.92 6.76
CA ASP A 465 23.82 14.87 5.86
C ASP A 465 22.69 14.22 5.06
N PHE A 466 21.50 14.11 5.66
CA PHE A 466 20.30 13.66 4.97
C PHE A 466 19.91 14.64 3.84
N TYR A 467 19.87 15.94 4.12
CA TYR A 467 19.57 16.94 3.08
C TYR A 467 20.64 17.01 1.99
N LYS A 468 21.92 16.90 2.37
CA LYS A 468 23.04 16.83 1.41
C LYS A 468 22.91 15.60 0.50
N ARG A 469 22.60 14.43 1.07
CA ARG A 469 22.37 13.19 0.31
C ARG A 469 21.18 13.33 -0.64
N ASN A 470 20.06 13.87 -0.17
CA ASN A 470 18.86 14.05 -1.01
C ASN A 470 19.11 15.03 -2.15
N LEU A 471 19.82 16.13 -1.90
CA LEU A 471 20.23 17.08 -2.95
C LEU A 471 21.18 16.44 -3.95
N LEU A 472 22.15 15.64 -3.49
CA LEU A 472 23.08 14.92 -4.37
C LEU A 472 22.34 13.94 -5.30
N LEU A 473 21.42 13.15 -4.75
CA LEU A 473 20.61 12.21 -5.53
C LEU A 473 19.63 12.93 -6.46
N THR A 474 19.09 14.08 -6.06
CA THR A 474 18.24 14.94 -6.91
C THR A 474 19.04 15.53 -8.07
N ALA A 475 20.27 15.98 -7.81
CA ALA A 475 21.18 16.45 -8.84
C ALA A 475 21.48 15.33 -9.86
N ASP A 476 21.80 14.14 -9.38
CA ASP A 476 22.05 12.99 -10.26
C ASP A 476 20.81 12.62 -11.09
N PHE A 477 19.62 12.62 -10.49
CA PHE A 477 18.37 12.42 -11.23
C PHE A 477 18.19 13.45 -12.35
N TYR A 478 18.48 14.74 -12.11
CA TYR A 478 18.47 15.76 -13.16
C TYR A 478 19.55 15.55 -14.23
N LYS A 479 20.75 15.10 -13.84
CA LYS A 479 21.82 14.74 -14.78
C LYS A 479 21.35 13.62 -15.71
N LYS A 480 20.77 12.55 -15.18
CA LYS A 480 20.23 11.42 -15.96
C LYS A 480 19.07 11.81 -16.87
N ARG A 481 18.28 12.84 -16.50
CA ARG A 481 17.22 13.40 -17.34
C ARG A 481 17.70 14.43 -18.37
N GLY A 482 18.99 14.77 -18.40
CA GLY A 482 19.51 15.81 -19.30
C GLY A 482 19.08 17.24 -18.92
N LEU A 483 18.59 17.47 -17.69
CA LEU A 483 18.12 18.77 -17.22
C LEU A 483 19.29 19.62 -16.68
N SER A 484 20.22 20.00 -17.57
CA SER A 484 21.52 20.59 -17.17
C SER A 484 21.41 21.84 -16.30
N LYS A 485 20.45 22.74 -16.56
CA LYS A 485 20.26 23.95 -15.74
C LYS A 485 19.83 23.61 -14.31
N ARG A 486 18.85 22.71 -14.15
CA ARG A 486 18.39 22.26 -12.83
C ARG A 486 19.47 21.48 -12.10
N TYR A 487 20.17 20.59 -12.80
CA TYR A 487 21.33 19.88 -12.26
C TYR A 487 22.36 20.85 -11.66
N ARG A 488 22.83 21.85 -12.42
CA ARG A 488 23.80 22.84 -11.93
C ARG A 488 23.26 23.67 -10.77
N THR A 489 21.97 24.02 -10.78
CA THR A 489 21.33 24.77 -9.68
C THR A 489 21.31 23.95 -8.38
N VAL A 490 20.99 22.66 -8.44
CA VAL A 490 21.02 21.78 -7.26
C VAL A 490 22.46 21.53 -6.77
N VAL A 491 23.43 21.36 -7.69
CA VAL A 491 24.85 21.30 -7.31
C VAL A 491 25.28 22.59 -6.61
N TYR A 492 24.86 23.75 -7.12
CA TYR A 492 25.14 25.03 -6.48
C TYR A 492 24.51 25.14 -5.08
N ALA A 493 23.27 24.69 -4.92
CA ALA A 493 22.61 24.60 -3.61
C ALA A 493 23.44 23.76 -2.64
N LEU A 494 23.86 22.55 -3.07
CA LEU A 494 24.69 21.67 -2.27
C LEU A 494 26.02 22.33 -1.86
N LEU A 495 26.67 23.04 -2.76
CA LEU A 495 27.91 23.77 -2.47
C LEU A 495 27.71 24.94 -1.49
N LYS A 496 26.55 25.61 -1.52
CA LYS A 496 26.22 26.70 -0.60
C LYS A 496 25.91 26.23 0.82
N ILE A 497 25.56 24.96 1.00
CA ILE A 497 25.51 24.34 2.32
C ILE A 497 26.93 24.21 2.89
N GLY A 498 27.92 23.93 2.03
CA GLY A 498 29.33 23.81 2.39
C GLY A 498 29.57 22.78 3.49
N ASP A 499 30.44 23.12 4.44
CA ASP A 499 30.76 22.29 5.60
C ASP A 499 29.63 22.25 6.66
N GLY A 500 28.52 22.94 6.41
CA GLY A 500 27.40 23.00 7.35
C GLY A 500 27.53 24.08 8.42
N ASP A 501 28.33 25.11 8.17
CA ASP A 501 28.37 26.29 9.03
C ASP A 501 26.97 26.89 9.20
N ILE A 502 26.57 27.10 10.46
CA ILE A 502 25.23 27.53 10.83
C ILE A 502 24.84 28.85 10.16
N SER A 503 25.79 29.77 9.96
CA SER A 503 25.51 31.07 9.34
C SER A 503 25.17 30.93 7.86
N SER A 504 25.81 29.97 7.18
CA SER A 504 25.55 29.62 5.79
C SER A 504 24.20 28.92 5.64
N VAL A 505 23.92 27.94 6.49
CA VAL A 505 22.64 27.20 6.51
C VAL A 505 21.45 28.14 6.79
N ARG A 506 21.59 29.10 7.73
CA ARG A 506 20.57 30.13 8.03
C ARG A 506 20.17 31.02 6.85
N LYS A 507 21.09 31.23 5.92
CA LYS A 507 20.87 32.07 4.73
C LYS A 507 20.53 31.25 3.50
N HIS A 508 20.55 29.92 3.58
CA HIS A 508 20.36 29.06 2.43
C HIS A 508 18.90 29.14 1.92
N PRO A 509 18.65 29.61 0.67
CA PRO A 509 17.30 29.89 0.19
C PRO A 509 16.33 28.72 0.27
N LEU A 510 16.80 27.50 -0.03
CA LEU A 510 15.98 26.29 0.04
C LEU A 510 15.45 26.06 1.48
N PHE A 511 16.31 26.17 2.49
CA PHE A 511 15.91 25.91 3.88
C PHE A 511 14.95 26.99 4.40
N ARG A 512 15.16 28.26 4.02
CA ARG A 512 14.22 29.34 4.34
C ARG A 512 12.85 29.06 3.75
N ALA A 513 12.79 28.62 2.49
CA ALA A 513 11.54 28.29 1.82
C ALA A 513 10.86 27.06 2.43
N MET A 514 11.62 26.01 2.76
CA MET A 514 11.10 24.81 3.45
C MET A 514 10.49 25.16 4.80
N ILE A 515 11.20 25.94 5.62
CA ILE A 515 10.69 26.39 6.93
C ILE A 515 9.43 27.22 6.75
N LYS A 516 9.45 28.21 5.85
CA LYS A 516 8.26 29.04 5.60
C LYS A 516 7.05 28.17 5.26
N ARG A 517 7.22 27.20 4.34
CA ARG A 517 6.15 26.27 3.95
C ARG A 517 5.65 25.42 5.12
N SER A 518 6.54 24.94 5.98
CA SER A 518 6.16 24.21 7.20
C SER A 518 5.32 25.07 8.14
N LEU A 519 5.72 26.33 8.36
CA LEU A 519 5.00 27.25 9.22
C LEU A 519 3.63 27.60 8.63
N ASP A 520 3.54 27.82 7.31
CA ASP A 520 2.28 28.09 6.61
C ASP A 520 1.31 26.90 6.73
N LYS A 521 1.80 25.67 6.54
CA LYS A 521 1.01 24.43 6.73
C LYS A 521 0.54 24.26 8.17
N ALA A 522 1.45 24.36 9.14
CA ALA A 522 1.09 24.24 10.56
C ALA A 522 0.09 25.32 10.98
N THR A 523 0.24 26.55 10.48
CA THR A 523 -0.73 27.64 10.71
C THR A 523 -2.10 27.28 10.14
N THR A 524 -2.16 26.73 8.93
CA THR A 524 -3.42 26.35 8.27
C THR A 524 -4.12 25.22 9.02
N ASN A 525 -3.39 24.16 9.40
CA ASN A 525 -3.95 23.05 10.15
C ASN A 525 -4.48 23.50 11.53
N LEU A 526 -3.67 24.27 12.29
CA LEU A 526 -4.10 24.83 13.57
C LEU A 526 -5.32 25.77 13.42
N ARG A 527 -5.44 26.45 12.27
CA ARG A 527 -6.61 27.27 11.93
C ARG A 527 -7.88 26.47 11.74
N GLU A 528 -7.75 25.28 11.19
CA GLU A 528 -8.84 24.34 10.94
C GLU A 528 -9.15 23.47 12.17
N GLY A 529 -8.49 23.71 13.31
CA GLY A 529 -8.62 22.91 14.52
C GLY A 529 -7.91 21.57 14.46
N LEU A 530 -7.04 21.37 13.46
CA LEU A 530 -6.25 20.15 13.24
C LEU A 530 -4.86 20.33 13.86
N ASP A 531 -4.68 19.85 15.09
CA ASP A 531 -3.35 19.75 15.69
C ASP A 531 -2.79 18.35 15.46
N LEU A 532 -1.92 18.21 14.45
CA LEU A 532 -1.34 16.90 14.11
C LEU A 532 -0.57 16.28 15.28
N ARG A 533 -0.16 17.05 16.29
CA ARG A 533 0.50 16.51 17.50
C ARG A 533 -0.40 15.58 18.32
N GLU A 534 -1.72 15.67 18.14
CA GLU A 534 -2.68 14.77 18.78
C GLU A 534 -2.69 13.38 18.12
N ASP A 535 -2.12 13.26 16.92
CA ASP A 535 -1.93 12.01 16.19
C ASP A 535 -0.44 11.77 15.88
N PRO A 536 0.30 11.10 16.78
CA PRO A 536 1.73 10.88 16.59
C PRO A 536 2.08 10.09 15.32
N GLU A 537 1.18 9.23 14.83
CA GLU A 537 1.40 8.39 13.64
C GLU A 537 1.55 9.25 12.38
N GLU A 538 0.93 10.43 12.36
CA GLU A 538 1.07 11.40 11.27
C GLU A 538 2.50 11.90 11.10
N PHE A 539 3.43 11.67 12.03
CA PHE A 539 4.84 12.10 11.90
C PHE A 539 5.83 10.97 11.57
N ASP A 540 5.38 9.72 11.52
CA ASP A 540 6.26 8.56 11.26
C ASP A 540 6.47 8.37 9.73
N PHE A 541 7.57 8.94 9.20
CA PHE A 541 7.99 8.79 7.79
C PHE A 541 9.45 8.31 7.62
#